data_AF-A0A1J9P118-F1
#
_entry.id   AF-A0A1J9P118-F1
#
_cell.length_a   1.000
_cell.length_b   1.000
_cell.length_c   1.000
_cell.angle_alpha   90.00
_cell.angle_beta   90.00
_cell.angle_gamma   90.00
#
_symmetry.space_group_name_H-M   'P 1'
#
loop_
_entity.id
_entity.type
_entity.pdbx_description
1 polymer ?
#
loop_
_entity_poly.entity_id
_entity_poly.type
_entity_poly.pdbx_seq_one_letter_code
_entity_poly.pdbx_strand_id
1 'polypeptide(L)'
;MAYETQLDWVNRVFNRTGLIALEKTHAGRANGVRTAELAGVSDSQIRRAGRWNNDALSQSYLTNLPRKFVHGPWLASIPTLRGGSIFLGPWFESYDSRDRQSAFMMPEIQGQQKPGEHLDRDDLAAQGFLHLLQQLRTILLQDSALMQPKFPEHPVWTHSVFQRNDYSEFAEAARLANTQTEEPCKVRLRQTVPQVADQLRIIRQDFGVATDCLHAAIQRGFGSLEAQVGDLVNGR
;
A
#
# COMPACT_ATOMS: atom_id res chain seq x y z
N MET A 1 -24.69 -3.11 18.22
CA MET A 1 -25.32 -1.92 17.62
C MET A 1 -26.48 -2.40 16.76
N ALA A 2 -27.67 -1.82 16.91
CA ALA A 2 -28.81 -2.19 16.07
C ALA A 2 -28.66 -1.61 14.65
N TYR A 3 -29.28 -2.26 13.65
CA TYR A 3 -29.20 -1.85 12.25
C TYR A 3 -29.66 -0.40 12.04
N GLU A 4 -30.81 -0.03 12.62
CA GLU A 4 -31.37 1.32 12.51
C GLU A 4 -30.41 2.39 13.05
N THR A 5 -29.74 2.11 14.17
CA THR A 5 -28.73 3.00 14.74
C THR A 5 -27.54 3.17 13.79
N GLN A 6 -27.05 2.07 13.21
CA GLN A 6 -25.96 2.12 12.24
C GLN A 6 -26.36 2.93 11.00
N LEU A 7 -27.55 2.68 10.45
CA LEU A 7 -28.06 3.36 9.26
C LEU A 7 -28.21 4.87 9.50
N ASP A 8 -28.75 5.28 10.65
CA ASP A 8 -28.86 6.69 11.03
C ASP A 8 -27.49 7.38 11.09
N TRP A 9 -26.49 6.76 11.72
CA TRP A 9 -25.13 7.31 11.74
C TRP A 9 -24.52 7.44 10.34
N VAL A 10 -24.67 6.42 9.49
CA VAL A 10 -24.19 6.44 8.10
C VAL A 10 -24.86 7.56 7.30
N ASN A 11 -26.18 7.75 7.47
CA ASN A 11 -26.92 8.85 6.86
C ASN A 11 -26.36 10.22 7.24
N ARG A 12 -26.11 10.42 8.53
CA ARG A 12 -25.56 11.68 9.05
C ARG A 12 -24.18 11.97 8.46
N VAL A 13 -23.32 10.95 8.35
CA VAL A 13 -21.98 11.10 7.75
C VAL A 13 -22.08 11.48 6.28
N PHE A 14 -22.88 10.77 5.48
CA PHE A 14 -23.03 11.09 4.05
C PHE A 14 -23.62 12.48 3.80
N ASN A 15 -24.62 12.88 4.59
CA ASN A 15 -25.20 14.22 4.49
C ASN A 15 -24.18 15.31 4.85
N ARG A 16 -23.34 15.08 5.87
CA ARG A 16 -22.29 16.05 6.26
C ARG A 16 -21.15 16.14 5.26
N THR A 17 -20.83 15.06 4.56
CA THR A 17 -19.76 15.04 3.54
C THR A 17 -20.25 15.42 2.14
N GLY A 18 -21.56 15.60 1.95
CA GLY A 18 -22.16 15.86 0.63
C GLY A 18 -22.16 14.65 -0.30
N LEU A 19 -21.94 13.44 0.23
CA LEU A 19 -21.91 12.21 -0.55
C LEU A 19 -23.32 11.63 -0.70
N ILE A 20 -23.65 11.18 -1.91
CA ILE A 20 -24.91 10.49 -2.20
C ILE A 20 -24.59 9.01 -2.42
N ALA A 21 -25.19 8.15 -1.59
CA ALA A 21 -25.06 6.70 -1.70
C ALA A 21 -26.43 6.05 -1.83
N LEU A 22 -26.60 5.20 -2.85
CA LEU A 22 -27.81 4.40 -3.08
C LEU A 22 -27.94 3.28 -2.05
N GLU A 23 -26.84 2.59 -1.76
CA GLU A 23 -26.77 1.53 -0.75
C GLU A 23 -25.92 1.98 0.43
N LYS A 24 -26.55 2.39 1.52
CA LYS A 24 -25.87 3.16 2.56
C LYS A 24 -24.94 2.31 3.42
N THR A 25 -25.45 1.22 3.99
CA THR A 25 -24.70 0.30 4.84
C THR A 25 -23.75 -0.63 4.05
N HIS A 26 -23.95 -0.75 2.73
CA HIS A 26 -23.14 -1.60 1.85
C HIS A 26 -22.23 -0.83 0.89
N ALA A 27 -22.21 0.51 0.93
CA ALA A 27 -21.42 1.36 0.03
C ALA A 27 -19.95 0.92 -0.09
N GLY A 28 -19.33 0.53 1.03
CA GLY A 28 -17.94 0.07 1.07
C GLY A 28 -17.69 -1.28 0.35
N ARG A 29 -18.70 -2.14 0.23
CA ARG A 29 -18.57 -3.48 -0.37
C ARG A 29 -18.36 -3.40 -1.87
N ALA A 30 -19.19 -2.62 -2.57
CA ALA A 30 -19.06 -2.41 -4.00
C ALA A 30 -17.74 -1.71 -4.36
N ASN A 31 -17.33 -0.72 -3.56
CA ASN A 31 -16.07 -0.02 -3.76
C ASN A 31 -14.85 -0.94 -3.57
N GLY A 32 -14.84 -1.76 -2.50
CA GLY A 32 -13.75 -2.71 -2.25
C GLY A 32 -13.57 -3.71 -3.40
N VAL A 33 -14.66 -4.15 -4.01
CA VAL A 33 -14.64 -5.07 -5.17
C VAL A 33 -14.09 -4.41 -6.41
N ARG A 34 -14.58 -3.21 -6.76
CA ARG A 34 -14.08 -2.46 -7.92
C ARG A 34 -12.61 -2.10 -7.77
N THR A 35 -12.18 -1.73 -6.56
CA THR A 35 -10.76 -1.43 -6.29
C THR A 35 -9.89 -2.69 -6.43
N ALA A 36 -10.37 -3.84 -5.96
CA ALA A 36 -9.66 -5.11 -6.14
C ALA A 36 -9.57 -5.54 -7.60
N GLU A 37 -10.64 -5.36 -8.38
CA GLU A 37 -10.64 -5.59 -9.83
C GLU A 37 -9.64 -4.69 -10.55
N LEU A 38 -9.66 -3.38 -10.27
CA LEU A 38 -8.69 -2.42 -10.82
C LEU A 38 -7.25 -2.76 -10.43
N ALA A 39 -7.04 -3.36 -9.25
CA ALA A 39 -5.75 -3.85 -8.81
C ALA A 39 -5.34 -5.21 -9.43
N GLY A 40 -6.17 -5.78 -10.32
CA GLY A 40 -5.90 -7.05 -11.01
C GLY A 40 -6.14 -8.29 -10.17
N VAL A 41 -6.94 -8.20 -9.10
CA VAL A 41 -7.33 -9.36 -8.29
C VAL A 41 -8.36 -10.19 -9.08
N SER A 42 -8.18 -11.51 -9.13
CA SER A 42 -9.10 -12.39 -9.86
C SER A 42 -10.50 -12.43 -9.23
N ASP A 43 -11.52 -12.58 -10.07
CA ASP A 43 -12.93 -12.71 -9.64
C ASP A 43 -13.11 -13.79 -8.57
N SER A 44 -12.43 -14.93 -8.70
CA SER A 44 -12.44 -16.01 -7.69
C SER A 44 -11.98 -15.58 -6.30
N GLN A 45 -10.99 -14.68 -6.20
CA GLN A 45 -10.49 -14.16 -4.93
C GLN A 45 -11.45 -13.09 -4.37
N ILE A 46 -12.03 -12.26 -5.24
CA ILE A 46 -13.02 -11.25 -4.87
C ILE A 46 -14.29 -11.94 -4.32
N ARG A 47 -14.80 -12.96 -5.01
CA ARG A 47 -15.97 -13.74 -4.57
C ARG A 47 -15.75 -14.43 -3.24
N ARG A 48 -14.55 -15.00 -3.04
CA ARG A 48 -14.18 -15.61 -1.77
C ARG A 48 -14.12 -14.58 -0.63
N ALA A 49 -13.51 -13.42 -0.87
CA ALA A 49 -13.44 -12.34 0.13
C ALA A 49 -14.82 -11.79 0.49
N GLY A 50 -15.68 -11.60 -0.52
CA GLY A 50 -17.06 -11.15 -0.35
C GLY A 50 -18.02 -12.23 0.17
N ARG A 51 -17.55 -13.47 0.38
CA ARG A 51 -18.36 -14.65 0.76
C ARG A 51 -19.56 -14.85 -0.18
N TRP A 52 -19.34 -14.68 -1.48
CA TRP A 52 -20.36 -14.90 -2.51
C TRP A 52 -20.39 -16.34 -3.05
N ASN A 53 -19.36 -17.13 -2.73
CA ASN A 53 -19.38 -18.58 -3.00
C ASN A 53 -20.00 -19.31 -1.80
N ASN A 54 -20.95 -20.20 -2.09
CA ASN A 54 -21.54 -21.14 -1.12
C ASN A 54 -21.04 -22.56 -1.38
N ASP A 55 -19.72 -22.73 -1.59
CA ASP A 55 -19.13 -24.06 -1.69
C ASP A 55 -18.61 -24.55 -0.33
N ALA A 56 -18.59 -25.88 -0.16
CA ALA A 56 -18.17 -26.51 1.09
C ALA A 56 -16.69 -26.21 1.43
N LEU A 57 -15.84 -25.97 0.43
CA LEU A 57 -14.44 -25.59 0.63
C LEU A 57 -14.33 -24.22 1.33
N SER A 58 -15.05 -23.22 0.82
CA SER A 58 -15.05 -21.85 1.33
C SER A 58 -15.75 -21.73 2.68
N GLN A 59 -16.76 -22.55 2.94
CA GLN A 59 -17.49 -22.53 4.21
C GLN A 59 -16.77 -23.32 5.31
N SER A 60 -16.19 -24.48 5.00
CA SER A 60 -15.69 -25.41 6.02
C SER A 60 -14.17 -25.44 6.18
N TYR A 61 -13.39 -25.08 5.16
CA TYR A 61 -11.93 -25.31 5.15
C TYR A 61 -11.11 -24.02 4.99
N LEU A 62 -11.67 -22.98 4.39
CA LEU A 62 -10.95 -21.74 4.09
C LEU A 62 -11.32 -20.63 5.09
N THR A 63 -10.52 -20.48 6.14
CA THR A 63 -10.73 -19.45 7.19
C THR A 63 -10.04 -18.12 6.90
N ASN A 64 -8.96 -18.15 6.12
CA ASN A 64 -8.14 -16.97 5.85
C ASN A 64 -8.73 -16.09 4.73
N LEU A 65 -8.67 -14.77 4.92
CA LEU A 65 -8.96 -13.81 3.85
C LEU A 65 -8.00 -14.00 2.68
N PRO A 66 -8.46 -13.92 1.43
CA PRO A 66 -7.59 -14.08 0.26
C PRO A 66 -6.51 -13.00 0.24
N ARG A 67 -5.24 -13.38 0.40
CA ARG A 67 -4.11 -12.44 0.53
C ARG A 67 -4.03 -11.45 -0.64
N LYS A 68 -4.30 -11.91 -1.87
CA LYS A 68 -4.31 -11.02 -3.05
C LYS A 68 -5.41 -9.97 -2.98
N PHE A 69 -6.58 -10.30 -2.41
CA PHE A 69 -7.66 -9.34 -2.21
C PHE A 69 -7.30 -8.27 -1.17
N VAL A 70 -6.54 -8.63 -0.12
CA VAL A 70 -6.07 -7.66 0.89
C VAL A 70 -4.94 -6.79 0.35
N HIS A 71 -3.94 -7.41 -0.28
CA HIS A 71 -2.74 -6.70 -0.73
C HIS A 71 -2.92 -5.95 -2.05
N GLY A 72 -3.75 -6.43 -2.97
CA GLY A 72 -3.93 -5.82 -4.31
C GLY A 72 -4.39 -4.37 -4.24
N PRO A 73 -5.57 -4.08 -3.65
CA PRO A 73 -6.07 -2.73 -3.42
C PRO A 73 -5.06 -1.84 -2.68
N TRP A 74 -4.44 -2.35 -1.61
CA TRP A 74 -3.47 -1.59 -0.82
C TRP A 74 -2.23 -1.19 -1.64
N LEU A 75 -1.69 -2.10 -2.47
CA LEU A 75 -0.58 -1.82 -3.39
C LEU A 75 -0.97 -0.91 -4.57
N ALA A 76 -2.26 -0.83 -4.90
CA ALA A 76 -2.77 0.03 -5.97
C ALA A 76 -3.09 1.44 -5.46
N SER A 77 -3.52 1.58 -4.21
CA SER A 77 -3.92 2.85 -3.60
C SER A 77 -2.77 3.59 -2.89
N ILE A 78 -1.62 2.95 -2.67
CA ILE A 78 -0.40 3.57 -2.14
C ILE A 78 0.75 3.35 -3.15
N PRO A 79 1.03 4.31 -4.06
CA PRO A 79 2.03 4.15 -5.12
C PRO A 79 3.44 3.82 -4.60
N THR A 80 3.75 4.26 -3.38
CA THR A 80 5.09 4.25 -2.77
C THR A 80 5.50 2.89 -2.19
N LEU A 81 4.58 1.94 -2.02
CA LEU A 81 4.84 0.67 -1.32
C LEU A 81 4.92 -0.57 -2.23
N ARG A 82 5.25 -0.41 -3.52
CA ARG A 82 5.68 -1.57 -4.35
C ARG A 82 7.04 -2.17 -3.93
N GLY A 83 7.56 -1.83 -2.75
CA GLY A 83 8.77 -2.44 -2.18
C GLY A 83 9.17 -1.99 -0.77
N GLY A 84 8.29 -1.42 0.05
CA GLY A 84 8.63 -0.94 1.39
C GLY A 84 8.32 -1.98 2.47
N SER A 85 9.33 -2.41 3.22
CA SER A 85 9.16 -3.11 4.49
C SER A 85 8.32 -2.26 5.44
N ILE A 86 7.42 -2.90 6.18
CA ILE A 86 6.86 -2.30 7.40
C ILE A 86 8.06 -2.01 8.30
N PHE A 87 8.39 -0.74 8.49
CA PHE A 87 9.47 -0.33 9.40
C PHE A 87 8.98 -0.56 10.83
N LEU A 88 9.28 -1.74 11.37
CA LEU A 88 9.39 -1.94 12.81
C LEU A 88 10.77 -1.38 13.20
N GLY A 89 10.81 -0.09 13.57
CA GLY A 89 12.07 0.59 13.92
C GLY A 89 12.72 0.02 15.19
N PRO A 90 14.02 0.32 15.44
CA PRO A 90 14.82 -0.23 16.54
C PRO A 90 14.29 0.05 17.97
N TRP A 91 13.36 1.00 18.13
CA TRP A 91 12.75 1.28 19.43
C TRP A 91 11.62 0.30 19.81
N PHE A 92 11.11 -0.51 18.87
CA PHE A 92 10.11 -1.53 19.18
C PHE A 92 10.67 -2.58 20.17
N GLU A 93 11.94 -2.97 19.99
CA GLU A 93 12.68 -3.82 20.92
C GLU A 93 12.92 -3.11 22.28
N SER A 94 12.97 -1.78 22.31
CA SER A 94 13.06 -0.99 23.55
C SER A 94 11.74 -0.95 24.32
N TYR A 95 10.59 -0.87 23.63
CA TYR A 95 9.28 -0.91 24.27
C TYR A 95 8.98 -2.30 24.84
N ASP A 96 9.35 -3.37 24.13
CA ASP A 96 9.17 -4.74 24.65
C ASP A 96 10.14 -5.08 25.80
N SER A 97 11.33 -4.47 25.84
CA SER A 97 12.35 -4.77 26.86
C SER A 97 12.30 -3.89 28.13
N ARG A 98 11.90 -2.62 28.04
CA ARG A 98 11.82 -1.70 29.20
C ARG A 98 10.44 -1.67 29.86
N ASP A 99 9.41 -2.12 29.14
CA ASP A 99 8.02 -1.93 29.54
C ASP A 99 7.36 -3.16 30.15
N ARG A 100 8.16 -4.00 30.82
CA ARG A 100 7.68 -5.00 31.81
C ARG A 100 6.98 -4.36 33.03
N GLN A 101 6.78 -3.04 33.00
CA GLN A 101 6.23 -2.23 34.09
C GLN A 101 5.16 -1.23 33.64
N SER A 102 5.04 -0.82 32.37
CA SER A 102 3.86 -0.05 31.91
C SER A 102 2.76 -0.94 31.34
N ALA A 103 2.15 -1.64 32.29
CA ALA A 103 0.87 -2.34 32.23
C ALA A 103 -0.33 -1.39 32.00
N PHE A 104 -0.18 -0.28 31.26
CA PHE A 104 -1.14 0.83 31.30
C PHE A 104 -2.02 0.99 30.07
N MET A 105 -1.62 0.47 28.89
CA MET A 105 -2.51 0.45 27.71
C MET A 105 -3.12 -0.93 27.47
N MET A 106 -2.44 -1.97 27.95
CA MET A 106 -2.95 -3.31 28.20
C MET A 106 -2.17 -3.80 29.41
N PRO A 107 -2.79 -4.16 30.54
CA PRO A 107 -2.06 -4.79 31.63
C PRO A 107 -1.31 -5.99 31.08
N GLU A 108 -0.09 -6.22 31.54
CA GLU A 108 0.59 -7.48 31.24
C GLU A 108 -0.34 -8.64 31.58
N ILE A 109 -0.74 -9.38 30.55
CA ILE A 109 -1.45 -10.64 30.70
C ILE A 109 -0.42 -11.74 30.99
N GLN A 110 0.62 -11.39 31.75
CA GLN A 110 1.40 -12.34 32.51
C GLN A 110 0.74 -12.43 33.88
N GLY A 111 -0.39 -13.14 33.90
CA GLY A 111 -0.99 -13.74 35.08
C GLY A 111 -1.12 -12.85 36.32
N GLN A 112 -2.15 -12.00 36.36
CA GLN A 112 -2.84 -11.80 37.63
C GLN A 112 -3.61 -13.08 37.97
N GLN A 113 -2.89 -14.13 38.35
CA GLN A 113 -3.51 -15.31 38.92
C GLN A 113 -4.10 -14.93 40.27
N LYS A 114 -5.43 -14.96 40.38
CA LYS A 114 -6.04 -15.15 41.68
C LYS A 114 -5.63 -16.54 42.19
N PRO A 115 -5.25 -16.68 43.47
CA PRO A 115 -4.90 -18.00 44.01
C PRO A 115 -6.10 -18.95 43.84
N GLY A 116 -5.96 -19.98 43.00
CA GLY A 116 -6.97 -21.01 42.75
C GLY A 116 -7.64 -21.03 41.37
N GLU A 117 -7.40 -20.03 40.52
CA GLU A 117 -7.98 -19.98 39.15
C GLU A 117 -6.93 -20.46 38.13
N HIS A 118 -7.10 -21.68 37.61
CA HIS A 118 -6.28 -22.17 36.49
C HIS A 118 -6.84 -21.56 35.21
N LEU A 119 -6.15 -20.56 34.65
CA LEU A 119 -6.43 -20.12 33.29
C LEU A 119 -6.31 -21.31 32.36
N ASP A 120 -7.32 -21.55 31.53
CA ASP A 120 -7.26 -22.54 30.47
C ASP A 120 -6.15 -22.12 29.49
N ARG A 121 -4.96 -22.70 29.69
CA ARG A 121 -3.79 -22.41 28.85
C ARG A 121 -3.97 -22.89 27.42
N ASP A 122 -5.06 -23.61 27.13
CA ASP A 122 -5.38 -24.14 25.82
C ASP A 122 -6.49 -23.33 25.10
N ASP A 123 -6.94 -22.20 25.66
CA ASP A 123 -7.87 -21.29 24.96
C ASP A 123 -7.16 -20.55 23.82
N LEU A 124 -7.14 -21.19 22.65
CA LEU A 124 -6.57 -20.66 21.42
C LEU A 124 -7.25 -19.37 20.96
N ALA A 125 -8.54 -19.16 21.28
CA ALA A 125 -9.26 -17.95 20.91
C ALA A 125 -8.82 -16.77 21.77
N ALA A 126 -8.67 -16.97 23.08
CA ALA A 126 -8.09 -15.98 23.98
C ALA A 126 -6.67 -15.62 23.54
N GLN A 127 -5.81 -16.61 23.31
CA GLN A 127 -4.43 -16.37 22.84
C GLN A 127 -4.40 -15.57 21.53
N GLY A 128 -5.21 -15.96 20.55
CA GLY A 128 -5.32 -15.26 19.26
C GLY A 128 -5.83 -13.82 19.41
N PHE A 129 -6.80 -13.59 20.29
CA PHE A 129 -7.33 -12.27 20.60
C PHE A 129 -6.26 -11.37 21.25
N LEU A 130 -5.48 -11.89 22.18
CA LEU A 130 -4.39 -11.13 22.81
C LEU A 130 -3.28 -10.79 21.82
N HIS A 131 -2.94 -11.72 20.93
CA HIS A 131 -2.00 -11.44 19.85
C HIS A 131 -2.52 -10.33 18.92
N LEU A 132 -3.82 -10.35 18.58
CA LEU A 132 -4.45 -9.27 17.82
C LEU A 132 -4.36 -7.93 18.54
N LEU A 133 -4.66 -7.87 19.85
CA LEU A 133 -4.57 -6.63 20.63
C LEU A 133 -3.14 -6.07 20.67
N GLN A 134 -2.12 -6.93 20.75
CA GLN A 134 -0.71 -6.52 20.65
C GLN A 134 -0.41 -5.88 19.30
N GLN A 135 -0.87 -6.48 18.20
CA GLN A 135 -0.69 -5.91 16.85
C GLN A 135 -1.42 -4.56 16.70
N LEU A 136 -2.66 -4.47 17.16
CA LEU A 136 -3.44 -3.24 17.11
C LEU A 136 -2.85 -2.13 17.97
N ARG A 137 -2.26 -2.45 19.13
CA ARG A 137 -1.54 -1.49 19.99
C ARG A 137 -0.39 -0.85 19.21
N THR A 138 0.39 -1.63 18.48
CA THR A 138 1.50 -1.13 17.66
C THR A 138 1.02 -0.15 16.59
N ILE A 139 -0.01 -0.54 15.82
CA ILE A 139 -0.57 0.29 14.76
C ILE A 139 -1.12 1.60 15.34
N LEU A 140 -1.89 1.52 16.43
CA LEU A 140 -2.49 2.67 17.07
C LEU A 140 -1.44 3.66 17.59
N LEU A 141 -0.34 3.18 18.18
CA LEU A 141 0.74 4.05 18.65
C LEU A 141 1.48 4.70 17.47
N GLN A 142 1.81 3.94 16.40
CA GLN A 142 2.46 4.50 15.22
C GLN A 142 1.61 5.58 14.55
N ASP A 143 0.33 5.29 14.31
CA ASP A 143 -0.58 6.23 13.66
C ASP A 143 -0.89 7.44 14.54
N SER A 144 -0.88 7.28 15.88
CA SER A 144 -1.10 8.39 16.80
C SER A 144 -0.10 9.53 16.61
N ALA A 145 1.16 9.23 16.30
CA ALA A 145 2.20 10.23 16.06
C ALA A 145 1.90 11.14 14.86
N LEU A 146 1.14 10.62 13.89
CA LEU A 146 0.69 11.33 12.69
C LEU A 146 -0.70 11.96 12.87
N MET A 147 -1.56 11.35 13.68
CA MET A 147 -2.93 11.80 13.93
C MET A 147 -3.02 12.91 14.96
N GLN A 148 -2.20 12.89 16.00
CA GLN A 148 -2.23 13.88 17.08
C GLN A 148 -2.06 15.32 16.56
N PRO A 149 -1.10 15.64 15.66
CA PRO A 149 -1.00 16.98 15.08
C PRO A 149 -2.18 17.37 14.17
N LYS A 150 -2.85 16.39 13.54
CA LYS A 150 -3.97 16.64 12.62
C LYS A 150 -5.29 16.87 13.36
N PHE A 151 -5.45 16.25 14.52
CA PHE A 151 -6.67 16.30 15.33
C PHE A 151 -6.33 16.57 16.80
N PRO A 152 -5.73 17.73 17.13
CA PRO A 152 -5.19 17.98 18.46
C PRO A 152 -6.25 18.00 19.57
N GLU A 153 -7.51 18.29 19.22
CA GLU A 153 -8.63 18.34 20.15
C GLU A 153 -9.26 16.96 20.43
N HIS A 154 -8.77 15.89 19.80
CA HIS A 154 -9.38 14.58 19.96
C HIS A 154 -9.23 14.07 21.42
N PRO A 155 -10.32 13.63 22.09
CA PRO A 155 -10.28 13.26 23.50
C PRO A 155 -9.30 12.13 23.84
N VAL A 156 -8.94 11.30 22.87
CA VAL A 156 -7.98 10.20 23.09
C VAL A 156 -6.62 10.70 23.59
N TRP A 157 -6.22 11.94 23.26
CA TRP A 157 -4.94 12.54 23.69
C TRP A 157 -4.94 12.98 25.15
N THR A 158 -6.09 12.99 25.82
CA THR A 158 -6.16 13.24 27.27
C THR A 158 -5.68 12.03 28.08
N HIS A 159 -5.55 10.87 27.44
CA HIS A 159 -5.06 9.67 28.10
C HIS A 159 -3.57 9.78 28.44
N SER A 160 -3.19 9.32 29.63
CA SER A 160 -1.83 9.46 30.18
C SER A 160 -0.75 8.90 29.26
N VAL A 161 -1.04 7.83 28.52
CA VAL A 161 -0.10 7.21 27.56
C VAL A 161 0.43 8.20 26.51
N PHE A 162 -0.36 9.19 26.10
CA PHE A 162 0.02 10.18 25.08
C PHE A 162 0.60 11.47 25.68
N GLN A 163 0.65 11.56 27.01
CA GLN A 163 1.21 12.70 27.76
C GLN A 163 2.58 12.40 28.35
N ARG A 164 3.10 11.17 28.17
CA ARG A 164 4.40 10.77 28.67
C ARG A 164 5.52 11.40 27.84
N ASN A 165 6.65 11.68 28.49
CA ASN A 165 7.84 12.23 27.82
C ASN A 165 8.44 11.27 26.78
N ASP A 166 8.39 9.96 27.04
CA ASP A 166 8.88 8.94 26.10
C ASP A 166 8.00 8.83 24.85
N TYR A 167 6.71 9.15 24.96
CA TYR A 167 5.82 9.24 23.81
C TYR A 167 6.19 10.40 22.89
N SER A 168 6.59 11.57 23.41
CA SER A 168 6.98 12.70 22.54
C SER A 168 8.20 12.40 21.69
N GLU A 169 9.22 11.76 22.26
CA GLU A 169 10.43 11.33 21.54
C GLU A 169 10.08 10.30 20.47
N PHE A 170 9.26 9.31 20.81
CA PHE A 170 8.76 8.32 19.86
C PHE A 170 7.98 8.96 18.71
N ALA A 171 7.08 9.90 19.02
CA ALA A 171 6.22 10.53 18.03
C ALA A 171 7.04 11.37 17.05
N GLU A 172 8.10 12.04 17.51
CA GLU A 172 9.06 12.72 16.65
C GLU A 172 9.81 11.75 15.74
N ALA A 173 10.36 10.66 16.30
CA ALA A 173 11.06 9.64 15.52
C ALA A 173 10.15 9.01 14.44
N ALA A 174 8.90 8.71 14.79
CA ALA A 174 7.90 8.16 13.85
C ALA A 174 7.58 9.14 12.72
N ARG A 175 7.42 10.43 13.03
CA ARG A 175 7.21 11.48 12.01
C ARG A 175 8.42 11.65 11.10
N LEU A 176 9.63 11.64 11.66
CA LEU A 176 10.87 11.76 10.89
C LEU A 176 11.03 10.57 9.92
N ALA A 177 10.84 9.35 10.41
CA ALA A 177 10.91 8.13 9.60
C ALA A 177 9.88 8.15 8.46
N ASN A 178 8.65 8.62 8.74
CA ASN A 178 7.62 8.76 7.72
C ASN A 178 7.99 9.78 6.64
N THR A 179 8.76 10.82 6.98
CA THR A 179 9.21 11.85 6.04
C THR A 179 10.44 11.41 5.24
N GLN A 180 11.31 10.58 5.84
CA GLN A 180 12.53 10.04 5.23
C GLN A 180 12.33 8.77 4.40
N THR A 181 11.08 8.36 4.15
CA THR A 181 10.81 7.22 3.26
C THR A 181 11.17 7.62 1.83
N GLU A 182 12.43 7.40 1.45
CA GLU A 182 12.87 7.51 0.07
C GLU A 182 12.02 6.61 -0.81
N GLU A 183 11.51 7.16 -1.91
CA GLU A 183 10.88 6.40 -2.98
C GLU A 183 11.75 5.17 -3.30
N PRO A 184 11.24 3.94 -3.11
CA PRO A 184 12.03 2.73 -3.33
C PRO A 184 12.61 2.77 -4.74
N CYS A 185 13.88 2.39 -4.90
CA CYS A 185 14.58 2.43 -6.19
C CYS A 185 13.76 1.79 -7.34
N LYS A 186 12.97 0.75 -7.04
CA LYS A 186 12.04 0.11 -7.99
C LYS A 186 10.92 1.02 -8.49
N VAL A 187 10.46 1.98 -7.70
CA VAL A 187 9.43 2.98 -8.09
C VAL A 187 10.05 4.05 -8.98
N ARG A 188 11.21 4.60 -8.60
CA ARG A 188 12.01 5.51 -9.45
C ARG A 188 12.31 4.88 -10.82
N LEU A 189 12.80 3.64 -10.85
CA LEU A 189 13.07 2.91 -12.09
C LEU A 189 11.81 2.75 -12.96
N ARG A 190 10.64 2.48 -12.38
CA ARG A 190 9.40 2.35 -13.16
C ARG A 190 8.92 3.67 -13.74
N GLN A 191 9.21 4.79 -13.09
CA GLN A 191 8.87 6.12 -13.62
C GLN A 191 9.86 6.56 -14.71
N THR A 192 11.13 6.19 -14.60
CA THR A 192 12.17 6.62 -15.56
C THR A 192 12.31 5.70 -16.78
N VAL A 193 11.99 4.41 -16.67
CA VAL A 193 12.09 3.46 -17.81
C VAL A 193 11.30 3.90 -19.05
N PRO A 194 10.04 4.38 -18.95
CA PRO A 194 9.32 4.89 -20.12
C PRO A 194 10.03 6.08 -20.78
N GLN A 195 10.57 7.00 -19.98
CA GLN A 195 11.28 8.18 -20.49
C GLN A 195 12.58 7.77 -21.22
N VAL A 196 13.32 6.80 -20.67
CA VAL A 196 14.51 6.25 -21.30
C VAL A 196 14.15 5.50 -22.60
N ALA A 197 13.05 4.75 -22.61
CA ALA A 197 12.56 4.05 -23.80
C ALA A 197 12.17 5.04 -24.91
N ASP A 198 11.54 6.16 -24.57
CA ASP A 198 11.21 7.22 -25.53
C ASP A 198 12.47 7.88 -26.11
N GLN A 199 13.48 8.18 -25.28
CA GLN A 199 14.75 8.73 -25.76
C GLN A 199 15.47 7.77 -26.69
N LEU A 200 15.51 6.47 -26.36
CA LEU A 200 16.09 5.45 -27.23
C LEU A 200 15.32 5.32 -28.56
N ARG A 201 13.99 5.48 -28.54
CA ARG A 201 13.17 5.46 -29.75
C ARG A 201 13.50 6.64 -30.68
N ILE A 202 13.68 7.83 -30.11
CA ILE A 202 14.07 9.04 -30.86
C ILE A 202 15.45 8.84 -31.47
N ILE A 203 16.45 8.44 -30.68
CA ILE A 203 17.81 8.20 -31.18
C ILE A 203 17.81 7.19 -32.33
N ARG A 204 17.02 6.11 -32.22
CA ARG A 204 16.90 5.11 -33.28
C ARG A 204 16.28 5.68 -34.56
N GLN A 205 15.30 6.58 -34.44
CA GLN A 205 14.68 7.26 -35.59
C GLN A 205 15.67 8.20 -36.27
N ASP A 206 16.40 9.01 -35.50
CA ASP A 206 17.40 9.94 -36.02
C ASP A 206 18.52 9.20 -36.75
N PHE A 207 18.95 8.06 -36.20
CA PHE A 207 19.94 7.20 -36.85
C PHE A 207 19.43 6.66 -38.18
N GLY A 208 18.16 6.24 -38.26
CA GLY A 208 17.52 5.79 -39.48
C GLY A 208 17.52 6.86 -40.58
N VAL A 209 17.14 8.09 -40.21
CA VAL A 209 17.15 9.25 -41.14
C VAL A 209 18.56 9.52 -41.63
N ALA A 210 19.55 9.52 -40.74
CA ALA A 210 20.95 9.76 -41.11
C ALA A 210 21.47 8.68 -42.07
N THR A 211 21.14 7.40 -41.85
CA THR A 211 21.52 6.31 -42.74
C THR A 211 20.85 6.42 -44.12
N ASP A 212 19.58 6.82 -44.18
CA ASP A 212 18.87 7.01 -45.44
C ASP A 212 19.46 8.18 -46.25
N CYS A 213 19.80 9.28 -45.57
CA CYS A 213 20.48 10.41 -46.20
C CYS A 213 21.85 10.02 -46.75
N LEU A 214 22.63 9.26 -45.98
CA LEU A 214 23.94 8.76 -46.42
C LEU A 214 23.79 7.84 -47.64
N HIS A 215 22.82 6.93 -47.60
CA HIS A 215 22.54 6.02 -48.71
C HIS A 215 22.16 6.80 -49.99
N ALA A 216 21.27 7.78 -49.87
CA ALA A 216 20.86 8.62 -50.99
C ALA A 216 22.01 9.49 -51.53
N ALA A 217 22.94 9.92 -50.68
CA ALA A 217 24.14 10.65 -51.11
C ALA A 217 25.11 9.76 -51.89
N ILE A 218 25.35 8.54 -51.38
CA ILE A 218 26.19 7.54 -52.05
C ILE A 218 25.61 7.14 -53.41
N GLN A 219 24.30 6.86 -53.48
CA GLN A 219 23.63 6.53 -54.75
C GLN A 219 23.73 7.66 -55.78
N ARG A 220 23.57 8.92 -55.36
CA ARG A 220 23.76 10.07 -56.24
C ARG A 220 25.20 10.20 -56.72
N GLY A 221 26.18 9.96 -55.84
CA GLY A 221 27.60 9.96 -56.20
C GLY A 221 27.93 8.90 -57.25
N PHE A 222 27.45 7.66 -57.06
CA PHE A 222 27.64 6.59 -58.04
C PHE A 222 26.95 6.90 -59.38
N GLY A 223 25.70 7.37 -59.37
CA GLY A 223 25.01 7.75 -60.60
C GLY A 223 25.70 8.90 -61.36
N SER A 224 26.28 9.87 -60.63
CA SER A 224 27.08 10.94 -61.24
C SER A 224 28.38 10.42 -61.86
N LEU A 225 29.04 9.46 -61.21
CA LEU A 225 30.26 8.82 -61.74
C LEU A 225 29.94 7.98 -62.98
N GLU A 226 28.86 7.20 -62.95
CA GLU A 226 28.41 6.43 -64.12
C GLU A 226 28.08 7.34 -65.31
N ALA A 227 27.44 8.48 -65.08
CA ALA A 227 27.17 9.47 -66.13
C ALA A 227 28.46 10.05 -66.72
N GLN A 228 29.41 10.48 -65.87
CA GLN A 228 30.71 11.01 -66.34
C GLN A 228 31.52 9.98 -67.12
N VAL A 229 31.53 8.73 -66.68
CA VAL A 229 32.21 7.63 -67.40
C VAL A 229 31.49 7.34 -68.72
N GLY A 230 30.16 7.36 -68.73
CA GLY A 230 29.35 7.20 -69.95
C GLY A 230 29.61 8.29 -71.00
N ASP A 231 29.77 9.54 -70.56
CA ASP A 231 30.10 10.67 -71.45
C ASP A 231 31.53 10.52 -72.02
N LEU A 232 32.50 10.14 -71.19
CA LEU A 232 33.89 9.86 -71.59
C LEU A 232 34.01 8.70 -72.60
N VAL A 233 33.19 7.67 -72.46
CA VAL A 233 33.20 6.49 -73.35
C VAL A 233 32.45 6.74 -74.66
N ASN A 234 31.40 7.57 -74.66
CA ASN A 234 30.58 7.84 -75.85
C ASN A 234 31.02 9.07 -76.65
N GLY A 235 32.08 9.77 -76.23
CA GLY A 235 32.73 10.81 -77.04
C GLY A 235 31.89 12.07 -77.24
N ARG A 236 31.49 12.71 -76.13
CA ARG A 236 31.17 14.15 -76.08
C ARG A 236 32.12 14.87 -75.16
#